data_AF-A0A7S0LTN3-F1
#
_entry.id   AF-A0A7S0LTN3-F1
#
_cell.length_a   1.000
_cell.length_b   1.000
_cell.length_c   1.000
_cell.angle_alpha   90.00
_cell.angle_beta   90.00
_cell.angle_gamma   90.00
#
_symmetry.space_group_name_H-M   'P 1'
#
loop_
_entity.id
_entity.type
_entity.pdbx_description
1 polymer ?
#
loop_
_entity_poly.entity_id
_entity_poly.type
_entity_poly.pdbx_seq_one_letter_code
_entity_poly.pdbx_strand_id
1 'polypeptide(L)'
;FAVAETSRAAQAATKQASGSGHGGGGIRPSDIECGVSCVRLPGTGAGEALELLVVLDPLSKEAQRFTPVLMALQQALGLTIVLHLNPSLKLSDFPLESFYRYVVNLEPKYDEAGALLSE
;
A
#
# COMPACT_ATOMS: atom_id res chain seq x y z
N PHE A 1 -7.83 7.47 37.29
CA PHE A 1 -7.19 6.44 36.46
C PHE A 1 -8.28 5.51 35.94
N ALA A 2 -8.96 5.97 34.89
CA ALA A 2 -10.13 5.32 34.33
C ALA A 2 -9.72 4.53 33.09
N VAL A 3 -9.92 3.22 33.13
CA VAL A 3 -9.86 2.31 32.00
C VAL A 3 -11.31 2.08 31.58
N ALA A 4 -11.76 2.74 30.52
CA ALA A 4 -12.93 2.36 29.74
C ALA A 4 -13.02 3.23 28.46
N GLU A 5 -13.58 2.65 27.40
CA GLU A 5 -14.14 3.34 26.22
C GLU A 5 -13.21 3.74 25.07
N THR A 6 -12.70 2.76 24.31
CA THR A 6 -12.45 2.92 22.86
C THR A 6 -12.62 1.60 22.10
N SER A 7 -13.70 0.85 22.33
CA SER A 7 -13.94 -0.43 21.64
C SER A 7 -15.09 -0.42 20.62
N ARG A 8 -15.70 0.73 20.31
CA ARG A 8 -16.93 0.77 19.51
C ARG A 8 -16.78 1.25 18.06
N ALA A 9 -15.65 1.83 17.66
CA ALA A 9 -15.47 2.35 16.29
C ALA A 9 -14.92 1.30 15.29
N ALA A 10 -14.14 0.32 15.74
CA ALA A 10 -13.52 -0.67 14.85
C ALA A 10 -14.45 -1.80 14.39
N GLN A 11 -15.64 -1.94 15.01
CA GLN A 11 -16.57 -3.04 14.72
C GLN A 11 -17.68 -2.65 13.72
N ALA A 12 -17.72 -1.40 13.26
CA ALA A 12 -18.74 -0.94 12.31
C ALA A 12 -18.49 -1.40 10.87
N ALA A 13 -17.29 -1.88 10.52
CA ALA A 13 -16.94 -2.27 9.15
C ALA A 13 -17.11 -3.77 8.82
N THR A 14 -17.40 -4.63 9.80
CA THR A 14 -17.45 -6.10 9.58
C THR A 14 -18.85 -6.70 9.66
N LYS A 15 -19.91 -5.88 9.59
CA LYS A 15 -21.30 -6.38 9.66
C LYS A 15 -22.17 -5.97 8.48
N GLN A 16 -21.67 -6.16 7.26
CA GLN A 16 -22.49 -6.20 6.04
C GLN A 16 -21.95 -7.27 5.08
N ALA A 17 -22.09 -8.54 5.44
CA ALA A 17 -21.87 -9.66 4.52
C ALA A 17 -22.91 -10.78 4.69
N SER A 18 -24.13 -10.43 5.11
CA SER A 18 -25.29 -11.32 4.95
C SER A 18 -26.56 -10.49 4.79
N GLY A 19 -26.93 -10.18 3.55
CA GLY A 19 -28.14 -9.43 3.24
C GLY A 19 -28.22 -9.01 1.78
N SER A 20 -28.93 -9.82 1.00
CA SER A 20 -29.48 -9.57 -0.34
C SER A 20 -29.78 -8.10 -0.71
N GLY A 21 -29.15 -7.61 -1.80
CA GLY A 21 -29.80 -6.76 -2.81
C GLY A 21 -29.52 -5.25 -2.84
N HIS A 22 -28.91 -4.81 -3.95
CA HIS A 22 -28.95 -3.47 -4.60
C HIS A 22 -28.11 -2.29 -4.03
N GLY A 23 -27.01 -1.97 -4.73
CA GLY A 23 -26.30 -0.68 -4.65
C GLY A 23 -24.78 -0.81 -4.63
N GLY A 24 -24.14 -0.96 -5.78
CA GLY A 24 -22.67 -1.00 -5.90
C GLY A 24 -22.04 0.36 -5.61
N GLY A 25 -21.87 0.71 -4.34
CA GLY A 25 -21.04 1.82 -3.90
C GLY A 25 -19.58 1.36 -3.85
N GLY A 26 -18.88 1.37 -4.98
CA GLY A 26 -17.43 1.21 -4.99
C GLY A 26 -16.78 2.37 -4.23
N ILE A 27 -15.77 2.07 -3.41
CA ILE A 27 -14.97 3.09 -2.72
C ILE A 27 -14.24 3.91 -3.79
N ARG A 28 -14.42 5.23 -3.79
CA ARG A 28 -13.64 6.12 -4.66
C ARG A 28 -12.36 6.53 -3.93
N PRO A 29 -11.26 6.77 -4.65
CA PRO A 29 -10.04 7.29 -4.03
C PRO A 29 -10.28 8.58 -3.23
N SER A 30 -11.19 9.43 -3.69
CA SER A 30 -11.59 10.68 -3.01
C SER A 30 -12.25 10.48 -1.65
N ASP A 31 -12.71 9.27 -1.34
CA ASP A 31 -13.49 8.99 -0.14
C ASP A 31 -12.58 8.55 1.04
N ILE A 32 -11.27 8.43 0.82
CA ILE A 32 -10.31 7.92 1.80
C ILE A 32 -9.36 9.05 2.24
N GLU A 33 -9.61 9.61 3.42
CA GLU A 33 -8.72 10.63 4.00
C GLU A 33 -7.43 10.03 4.56
N CYS A 34 -6.31 10.70 4.30
CA CYS A 34 -4.99 10.30 4.80
C CYS A 34 -4.81 10.73 6.26
N GLY A 35 -5.11 9.82 7.19
CA GLY A 35 -4.92 10.00 8.64
C GLY A 35 -3.60 9.42 9.18
N VAL A 36 -3.59 9.02 10.45
CA VAL A 36 -2.37 8.52 11.15
C VAL A 36 -1.83 7.18 10.63
N SER A 37 -2.66 6.39 9.96
CA SER A 37 -2.27 5.12 9.34
C SER A 37 -1.88 5.27 7.87
N CYS A 38 -1.77 6.50 7.37
CA CYS A 38 -1.43 6.80 5.99
C CYS A 38 -0.01 7.36 5.88
N VAL A 39 0.67 6.99 4.81
CA VAL A 39 1.99 7.49 4.41
C VAL A 39 1.84 8.11 3.03
N ARG A 40 2.13 9.41 2.91
CA ARG A 40 2.13 10.10 1.61
C ARG A 40 3.56 10.34 1.15
N LEU A 41 3.90 9.78 -0.01
CA LEU A 41 5.13 10.04 -0.72
C LEU A 41 4.82 11.06 -1.81
N PRO A 42 5.27 12.32 -1.69
CA PRO A 42 5.01 13.32 -2.72
C PRO A 42 5.67 12.93 -4.03
N GLY A 43 4.96 13.13 -5.14
CA GLY A 43 5.53 13.04 -6.47
C GLY A 43 6.47 14.21 -6.78
N THR A 44 7.08 14.16 -7.96
CA THR A 44 8.03 15.17 -8.44
C THR A 44 7.81 15.46 -9.92
N GLY A 45 8.03 16.71 -10.33
CA GLY A 45 7.95 17.13 -11.73
C GLY A 45 6.55 16.90 -12.34
N ALA A 46 6.52 16.46 -13.60
CA ALA A 46 5.27 16.18 -14.31
C ALA A 46 4.50 14.99 -13.72
N GLY A 47 5.19 14.08 -13.03
CA GLY A 47 4.60 12.90 -12.40
C GLY A 47 3.71 13.20 -11.22
N GLU A 48 3.89 14.34 -10.55
CA GLU A 48 3.16 14.71 -9.34
C GLU A 48 1.64 14.72 -9.53
N ALA A 49 1.18 15.00 -10.76
CA ALA A 49 -0.24 15.00 -11.14
C ALA A 49 -0.87 13.60 -11.16
N LEU A 50 -0.07 12.54 -11.15
CA LEU A 50 -0.52 11.15 -11.03
C LEU A 50 -0.50 10.74 -9.57
N GLU A 51 -1.67 10.36 -9.04
CA GLU A 51 -1.80 9.85 -7.68
C GLU A 51 -2.14 8.37 -7.70
N LEU A 52 -1.32 7.58 -6.99
CA LEU A 52 -1.55 6.16 -6.76
C LEU A 52 -1.96 5.95 -5.30
N LEU A 53 -3.24 5.64 -5.10
CA LEU A 53 -3.78 5.26 -3.79
C LEU A 53 -3.63 3.75 -3.60
N VAL A 54 -3.02 3.36 -2.48
CA VAL A 54 -2.71 1.97 -2.16
C VAL A 54 -3.19 1.66 -0.74
N VAL A 55 -3.89 0.55 -0.56
CA VAL A 55 -4.30 0.05 0.77
C VAL A 55 -3.67 -1.32 0.97
N LEU A 56 -2.78 -1.46 1.97
CA LEU A 56 -2.07 -2.70 2.24
C LEU A 56 -2.04 -3.01 3.73
N ASP A 57 -2.09 -4.30 4.07
CA ASP A 57 -1.69 -4.76 5.39
C ASP A 57 -0.16 -4.82 5.44
N PRO A 58 0.52 -4.04 6.31
CA PRO A 58 1.98 -4.03 6.40
C PRO A 58 2.61 -5.40 6.75
N LEU A 59 1.83 -6.31 7.33
CA LEU A 59 2.29 -7.64 7.73
C LEU A 59 1.97 -8.71 6.68
N SER A 60 1.43 -8.32 5.52
CA SER A 60 1.11 -9.26 4.44
C SER A 60 2.30 -9.56 3.52
N LYS A 61 2.30 -10.74 2.91
CA LYS A 61 3.28 -11.11 1.86
C LYS A 61 3.11 -10.23 0.62
N GLU A 62 1.88 -9.79 0.36
CA GLU A 62 1.54 -8.86 -0.70
C GLU A 62 2.24 -7.52 -0.48
N ALA A 63 2.20 -6.95 0.74
CA ALA A 63 2.91 -5.72 1.05
C ALA A 63 4.42 -5.86 0.84
N GLN A 64 5.02 -7.01 1.19
CA GLN A 64 6.44 -7.27 0.92
C GLN A 64 6.76 -7.23 -0.59
N ARG A 65 5.88 -7.78 -1.43
CA ARG A 65 6.05 -7.81 -2.89
C ARG A 65 5.78 -6.47 -3.56
N PHE A 66 4.74 -5.76 -3.12
CA PHE A 66 4.32 -4.49 -3.73
C PHE A 66 5.22 -3.33 -3.34
N THR A 67 5.73 -3.28 -2.11
CA THR A 67 6.60 -2.18 -1.63
C THR A 67 7.71 -1.79 -2.63
N PRO A 68 8.57 -2.72 -3.09
CA PRO A 68 9.64 -2.35 -4.01
C PRO A 68 9.13 -1.96 -5.41
N VAL A 69 8.02 -2.52 -5.88
CA VAL A 69 7.36 -2.10 -7.13
C VAL A 69 6.87 -0.65 -7.03
N LEU A 70 6.22 -0.31 -5.92
CA LEU A 70 5.72 1.04 -5.65
C LEU A 70 6.88 2.05 -5.62
N MET A 71 8.01 1.70 -5.00
CA MET A 71 9.20 2.56 -4.99
C MET A 71 9.76 2.76 -6.40
N ALA A 72 9.88 1.68 -7.18
CA ALA A 72 10.40 1.77 -8.54
C ALA A 72 9.48 2.60 -9.46
N LEU A 73 8.16 2.48 -9.30
CA LEU A 73 7.19 3.31 -10.02
C LEU A 73 7.29 4.79 -9.62
N GLN A 74 7.43 5.09 -8.33
CA GLN A 74 7.62 6.45 -7.86
C GLN A 74 8.91 7.07 -8.41
N GLN A 75 10.00 6.30 -8.46
CA GLN A 75 11.27 6.75 -9.03
C GLN A 75 11.19 6.98 -10.54
N ALA A 76 10.63 6.03 -11.28
CA ALA A 76 10.58 6.11 -12.75
C ALA A 76 9.60 7.16 -13.27
N LEU A 77 8.47 7.37 -12.57
CA LEU A 77 7.38 8.23 -13.04
C LEU A 77 7.23 9.52 -12.23
N GLY A 78 7.87 9.65 -11.06
CA GLY A 78 7.71 10.80 -10.18
C GLY A 78 6.31 10.95 -9.60
N LEU A 79 5.54 9.85 -9.47
CA LEU A 79 4.14 9.90 -9.06
C LEU A 79 3.96 10.10 -7.55
N THR A 80 2.82 10.67 -7.15
CA THR A 80 2.43 10.75 -5.74
C THR A 80 1.86 9.41 -5.29
N ILE A 81 2.39 8.84 -4.20
CA ILE A 81 1.83 7.62 -3.59
C ILE A 81 1.16 7.98 -2.28
N VAL A 82 -0.08 7.54 -2.11
CA VAL A 82 -0.83 7.60 -0.86
C VAL A 82 -1.06 6.18 -0.38
N LEU A 83 -0.26 5.76 0.61
CA LEU A 83 -0.28 4.40 1.16
C LEU A 83 -1.03 4.36 2.48
N HIS A 84 -2.17 3.68 2.51
CA HIS A 84 -2.92 3.39 3.73
C HIS A 84 -2.52 2.02 4.29
N LEU A 85 -2.08 2.01 5.54
CA LEU A 85 -1.75 0.80 6.28
C LEU A 85 -3.02 0.30 6.99
N ASN A 86 -3.48 -0.88 6.59
CA ASN A 86 -4.65 -1.54 7.16
C ASN A 86 -4.26 -2.90 7.74
N PRO A 87 -3.61 -2.94 8.92
CA PRO A 87 -3.20 -4.19 9.53
C PRO A 87 -4.41 -5.03 9.99
N SER A 88 -4.35 -6.34 9.79
CA SER A 88 -5.29 -7.26 10.43
C SER A 88 -5.12 -7.25 11.95
N LEU A 89 -6.22 -7.12 12.69
CA LEU A 89 -6.23 -7.20 14.16
C LEU A 89 -6.18 -8.65 14.68
N LYS A 90 -6.32 -9.63 13.80
CA LYS A 90 -6.27 -11.06 14.14
C LYS A 90 -4.94 -11.62 13.63
N LEU A 91 -3.96 -11.71 14.51
CA LEU A 91 -2.72 -12.45 14.30
C LEU A 91 -2.79 -13.73 15.14
N SER A 92 -2.91 -14.89 14.49
CA SER A 92 -2.79 -16.20 15.14
C SER A 92 -1.33 -16.63 15.27
N ASP A 93 -0.53 -16.31 14.26
CA ASP A 93 0.85 -16.73 14.07
C ASP A 93 1.70 -15.53 13.65
N PHE A 94 3.03 -15.67 13.70
CA PHE A 94 3.91 -14.59 13.26
C PHE A 94 3.82 -14.44 11.73
N PRO A 95 3.43 -13.27 11.20
CA PRO A 95 2.97 -13.17 9.81
C PRO A 95 4.08 -13.22 8.76
N LEU A 96 5.33 -12.87 9.14
CA LEU A 96 6.47 -12.77 8.23
C LEU A 96 7.61 -13.71 8.63
N GLU A 97 7.44 -15.01 8.35
CA GLU A 97 8.40 -16.06 8.74
C GLU A 97 9.59 -16.24 7.78
N SER A 98 9.58 -15.54 6.65
CA SER A 98 10.61 -15.62 5.61
C SER A 98 11.06 -14.24 5.17
N PHE A 99 12.35 -14.09 4.88
CA PHE A 99 12.90 -12.89 4.28
C PHE A 99 12.51 -12.80 2.80
N TYR A 100 12.07 -11.61 2.36
CA TYR A 100 11.76 -11.31 0.96
C TYR A 100 12.73 -10.26 0.43
N ARG A 101 13.36 -10.54 -0.72
CA ARG A 101 14.16 -9.57 -1.48
C ARG A 101 13.62 -9.51 -2.91
N TYR A 102 13.26 -8.32 -3.34
CA TYR A 102 12.90 -8.06 -4.73
C TYR A 102 14.14 -7.59 -5.49
N VAL A 103 14.36 -8.17 -6.67
CA VAL A 103 15.44 -7.83 -7.58
C VAL A 103 14.80 -7.54 -8.92
N VAL A 104 14.36 -6.29 -9.11
CA VAL A 104 13.95 -5.75 -10.41
C VAL A 104 14.39 -4.30 -10.44
N ASN A 105 15.03 -3.91 -11.53
CA ASN A 105 15.35 -2.53 -11.82
C ASN A 105 14.51 -2.07 -13.02
N LEU A 106 13.70 -1.02 -12.88
CA LEU A 106 12.87 -0.51 -13.99
C LEU A 106 13.67 0.32 -14.99
N GLU A 107 14.89 0.73 -14.63
CA GLU A 107 15.81 1.44 -15.50
C GLU A 107 16.89 0.49 -16.05
N PRO A 108 17.13 0.46 -17.37
CA PRO A 108 18.20 -0.34 -17.95
C PRO A 108 19.56 0.23 -17.54
N LYS A 109 20.45 -0.63 -17.07
CA LYS A 109 21.84 -0.27 -16.76
C LYS A 109 22.75 -0.76 -17.88
N TYR A 110 23.74 0.05 -18.21
CA TYR A 110 24.75 -0.26 -19.22
C TYR A 110 26.13 -0.29 -18.57
N ASP A 111 27.02 -1.13 -19.08
CA ASP A 111 28.42 -1.09 -18.70
C ASP A 111 29.16 0.05 -19.43
N GLU A 112 30.43 0.28 -19.06
CA GLU A 112 31.30 1.29 -19.68
C GLU A 112 31.52 1.05 -21.20
N ALA A 113 31.29 -0.18 -21.67
CA ALA A 113 31.37 -0.56 -23.08
C ALA A 113 30.03 -0.37 -23.83
N GLY A 114 28.97 0.07 -23.14
CA GLY A 114 27.63 0.28 -23.68
C GLY A 114 26.81 -0.99 -23.84
N ALA A 115 27.26 -2.13 -23.31
CA ALA A 115 26.48 -3.35 -23.27
C ALA A 115 25.43 -3.28 -22.16
N LEU A 116 24.23 -3.82 -22.43
CA LEU A 116 23.19 -3.94 -21.42
C LEU A 116 23.69 -4.87 -20.31
N LEU A 117 23.64 -4.40 -19.06
CA LEU A 117 23.83 -5.25 -17.90
C LEU A 117 22.57 -6.12 -17.75
N SER A 118 22.62 -7.31 -18.33
CA SER A 118 21.61 -8.35 -18.08
C SER A 118 21.75 -8.82 -16.63
N GLU A 119 20.66 -8.78 -15.86
CA GLU A 119 20.59 -9.41 -14.53
C GLU A 119 20.67 -10.94 -14.61
#